data_AF-A0A960GF61-F1
#
_entry.id   AF-A0A960GF61-F1
#
_cell.length_a   1.000
_cell.length_b   1.000
_cell.length_c   1.000
_cell.angle_alpha   90.00
_cell.angle_beta   90.00
_cell.angle_gamma   90.00
#
_symmetry.space_group_name_H-M   'P 1'
#
loop_
_entity.id
_entity.type
_entity.pdbx_description
1 polymer ?
#
loop_
_entity_poly.entity_id
_entity_poly.type
_entity_poly.pdbx_seq_one_letter_code
_entity_poly.pdbx_strand_id
1 'polypeptide(L)' 'MALNPAYVGKTYPATPEYDVGRETIREFATAIGDMNPAYHNVDAAREFGHRDLVA' A
#
# COMPACT_ATOMS: atom_id res chain seq x y z
N MET A 1 -9.23 18.36 23.85
CA MET A 1 -7.78 18.48 24.10
C MET A 1 -7.15 19.26 22.97
N ALA A 2 -6.30 20.24 23.25
CA ALA A 2 -5.57 20.98 22.23
C ALA A 2 -4.29 20.23 21.83
N LEU A 3 -3.96 20.22 20.54
CA LEU A 3 -2.68 19.68 20.05
C LEU A 3 -1.54 20.61 20.48
N ASN A 4 -0.41 20.03 20.90
CA ASN A 4 0.75 20.81 21.36
C ASN A 4 1.62 21.27 20.16
N PRO A 5 1.72 22.57 19.86
CA PRO A 5 2.48 23.10 18.73
C PRO A 5 3.99 22.90 18.84
N ALA A 6 4.53 22.56 20.02
CA ALA A 6 5.97 22.28 20.21
C ALA A 6 6.48 21.05 19.43
N TYR A 7 5.58 20.21 18.91
CA TYR A 7 5.92 19.02 18.12
C TYR A 7 6.02 19.28 16.60
N VAL A 8 5.72 20.50 16.13
CA VAL A 8 5.89 20.87 14.73
C VAL A 8 7.37 20.71 14.33
N GLY A 9 7.62 20.00 13.23
CA GLY A 9 8.98 19.74 12.72
C GLY A 9 9.70 18.55 13.36
N LYS A 10 9.09 17.84 14.33
CA LYS A 10 9.67 16.61 14.87
C LYS A 10 9.66 15.49 13.83
N THR A 11 10.81 14.84 13.65
CA THR A 11 10.95 13.64 12.82
C THR A 11 11.11 12.41 13.73
N TYR A 12 10.48 11.30 13.35
CA TYR A 12 10.62 10.02 14.06
C TYR A 12 11.61 9.11 13.32
N PRO A 13 12.37 8.27 14.04
CA PRO A 13 13.25 7.31 13.40
C PRO A 13 12.45 6.34 12.53
N ALA A 14 13.10 5.82 11.49
CA ALA A 14 12.51 4.78 10.66
C ALA A 14 12.19 3.53 11.50
N THR A 15 11.05 2.92 11.24
CA THR A 15 10.67 1.61 11.76
C THR A 15 11.29 0.51 10.91
N PRO A 16 11.21 -0.77 11.34
CA PRO A 16 11.53 -1.89 10.46
C PRO A 16 10.78 -1.80 9.12
N GLU A 17 11.36 -2.44 8.11
CA GLU A 17 10.79 -2.52 6.77
C GLU A 17 9.39 -3.15 6.81
N TYR A 18 8.51 -2.68 5.92
CA TYR A 18 7.17 -3.23 5.78
C TYR A 18 7.11 -4.10 4.53
N ASP A 19 6.84 -5.38 4.72
CA ASP A 19 6.63 -6.32 3.62
C ASP A 19 5.27 -6.08 2.95
N VAL A 20 5.31 -5.66 1.69
CA VAL A 20 4.11 -5.52 0.87
C VAL A 20 3.76 -6.87 0.25
N GLY A 21 2.85 -7.59 0.92
CA GLY A 21 2.38 -8.90 0.49
C GLY A 21 1.27 -8.83 -0.58
N ARG A 22 1.26 -9.80 -1.50
CA ARG A 22 0.21 -9.92 -2.54
C ARG A 22 -1.20 -9.97 -1.96
N GLU A 23 -1.41 -10.71 -0.88
CA GLU A 23 -2.74 -10.81 -0.25
C GLU A 23 -3.16 -9.50 0.40
N THR A 24 -2.21 -8.75 0.97
CA THR A 24 -2.47 -7.42 1.53
C THR A 24 -2.89 -6.43 0.44
N ILE A 25 -2.26 -6.50 -0.74
CA ILE A 25 -2.66 -5.69 -1.91
C ILE A 25 -4.11 -6.02 -2.32
N ARG A 26 -4.44 -7.31 -2.45
CA ARG A 26 -5.80 -7.76 -2.81
C ARG A 26 -6.85 -7.34 -1.79
N GLU A 27 -6.54 -7.54 -0.51
CA GLU A 27 -7.42 -7.18 0.59
C GLU A 27 -7.68 -5.68 0.60
N PHE A 28 -6.62 -4.87 0.45
CA PHE A 28 -6.74 -3.42 0.42
C PHE A 28 -7.57 -2.95 -0.79
N ALA A 29 -7.26 -3.43 -2.00
CA ALA A 29 -8.01 -3.12 -3.21
C ALA A 29 -9.50 -3.48 -3.07
N THR A 30 -9.79 -4.66 -2.49
CA THR A 30 -11.17 -5.09 -2.20
C THR A 30 -11.85 -4.17 -1.19
N ALA A 31 -11.15 -3.79 -0.11
CA ALA A 31 -11.68 -2.95 0.95
C ALA A 31 -12.05 -1.54 0.47
N ILE A 32 -11.29 -0.99 -0.47
CA ILE A 32 -11.59 0.32 -1.09
C ILE A 32 -12.54 0.20 -2.30
N GLY A 33 -12.91 -1.02 -2.70
CA GLY A 33 -13.82 -1.30 -3.82
C GLY A 33 -13.19 -1.18 -5.21
N ASP A 34 -11.86 -1.22 -5.32
CA ASP A 34 -11.17 -1.18 -6.61
C ASP A 34 -10.93 -2.61 -7.15
N MET A 35 -11.60 -2.91 -8.25
CA MET A 35 -11.59 -4.22 -8.89
C MET A 35 -10.67 -4.30 -10.12
N ASN A 36 -9.77 -3.34 -10.30
CA ASN A 36 -8.79 -3.41 -11.39
C ASN A 36 -7.98 -4.72 -11.30
N PRO A 37 -7.96 -5.55 -12.37
CA PRO A 37 -7.30 -6.85 -12.34
C PRO A 37 -5.79 -6.79 -12.04
N ALA A 38 -5.14 -5.64 -12.23
CA ALA A 38 -3.73 -5.44 -11.86
C ALA A 38 -3.44 -5.63 -10.35
N TYR A 39 -4.45 -5.43 -9.50
CA TYR A 39 -4.32 -5.58 -8.04
C TYR A 39 -4.66 -6.99 -7.56
N HIS A 40 -5.34 -7.77 -8.40
CA HIS A 40 -5.91 -9.07 -8.02
C HIS A 40 -5.21 -10.24 -8.70
N ASN A 41 -4.82 -10.07 -9.97
CA ASN A 41 -4.29 -11.11 -10.82
C ASN A 41 -2.87 -10.75 -11.32
N VAL A 42 -1.92 -11.62 -11.01
CA VAL A 42 -0.50 -11.44 -11.36
C VAL A 42 -0.29 -11.48 -12.88
N ASP A 43 -1.02 -12.34 -13.58
CA ASP A 43 -0.90 -12.45 -15.04
C ASP A 43 -1.46 -11.20 -15.71
N ALA A 44 -2.61 -10.69 -15.25
CA ALA A 44 -3.15 -9.42 -15.73
C ALA A 44 -2.20 -8.24 -15.43
N ALA A 45 -1.60 -8.20 -14.25
CA ALA A 45 -0.59 -7.20 -13.90
C ALA A 45 0.62 -7.26 -14.84
N ARG A 46 1.05 -8.46 -15.24
CA ARG A 46 2.13 -8.67 -16.21
C ARG A 46 1.76 -8.29 -17.63
N GLU A 47 0.52 -8.52 -18.04
CA GLU A 47 0.00 -8.03 -19.31
C GLU A 47 0.05 -6.50 -19.38
N PHE A 48 -0.10 -5.82 -18.24
CA PHE A 48 0.10 -4.37 -18.12
C PHE A 48 1.57 -3.94 -17.98
N GLY A 49 2.52 -4.88 -18.02
CA GLY A 49 3.95 -4.60 -17.96
C GLY A 49 4.56 -4.56 -16.55
N HIS A 50 3.80 -4.95 -15.52
CA HIS A 50 4.31 -5.04 -14.16
C HIS A 50 4.93 -6.41 -13.86
N ARG A 51 5.88 -6.47 -12.93
CA ARG A 51 6.51 -7.74 -12.55
C ARG A 51 5.59 -8.63 -11.69
N ASP A 52 4.72 -8.00 -10.91
CA ASP A 52 3.82 -8.59 -9.93
C ASP A 52 2.58 -7.67 -9.73
N LEU A 53 1.70 -7.99 -8.79
CA LEU A 53 0.59 -7.11 -8.37
C LEU A 53 1.10 -5.71 -8.01
N VAL A 54 0.28 -4.71 -8.31
CA VAL A 54 0.58 -3.30 -8.05
C VAL A 54 -0.19 -2.83 -6.81
N ALA A 55 0.46 -2.01 -5.98
CA ALA A 55 -0.12 -1.37 -4.79
C ALA A 55 -0.22 0.15 -4.99
#